data_AF-A0A534Z9W5-F1
#
_entry.id   AF-A0A534Z9W5-F1
#
_cell.length_a   1.000
_cell.length_b   1.000
_cell.length_c   1.000
_cell.angle_alpha   90.00
_cell.angle_beta   90.00
_cell.angle_gamma   90.00
#
_symmetry.space_group_name_H-M   'P 1'
#
loop_
_entity.id
_entity.type
_entity.pdbx_description
1 polymer ?
#
loop_
_entity_poly.entity_id
_entity_poly.type
_entity_poly.pdbx_seq_one_letter_code
_entity_poly.pdbx_strand_id
1 'polypeptide(L)'
;MTVEALLDRVATLVPPATPLRGEAAHGQAVIVLERRALPAALETLRDHPETRFEMLSDLTAADYLGRTPRFEVVYQLYSVSL
;
A
#
# COMPACT_ATOMS: atom_id res chain seq x y z
N MET A 1 6.86 -2.12 14.80
CA MET A 1 7.66 -2.66 13.67
C MET A 1 8.38 -1.48 13.00
N THR A 2 9.61 -1.64 12.50
CA THR A 2 10.25 -0.56 11.71
C THR A 2 9.59 -0.43 10.34
N VAL A 3 9.85 0.67 9.62
CA VAL A 3 9.28 0.90 8.29
C VAL A 3 9.77 -0.15 7.28
N GLU A 4 11.04 -0.52 7.36
CA GLU A 4 11.66 -1.53 6.51
C GLU A 4 11.05 -2.91 6.77
N ALA A 5 10.92 -3.29 8.05
CA ALA A 5 10.29 -4.55 8.43
C ALA A 5 8.80 -4.58 8.03
N LEU A 6 8.11 -3.43 8.09
CA LEU A 6 6.73 -3.31 7.61
C LEU A 6 6.65 -3.50 6.10
N LEU A 7 7.53 -2.86 5.33
CA LEU A 7 7.57 -2.99 3.88
C LEU A 7 7.81 -4.45 3.46
N ASP A 8 8.82 -5.09 4.06
CA ASP A 8 9.12 -6.51 3.83
C ASP A 8 7.91 -7.37 4.17
N ARG A 9 7.26 -7.09 5.30
CA ARG A 9 6.10 -7.85 5.72
C ARG A 9 4.93 -7.70 4.78
N VAL A 10 4.58 -6.47 4.41
CA VAL A 10 3.52 -6.16 3.44
C VAL A 10 3.76 -6.86 2.10
N ALA A 11 5.01 -6.91 1.62
CA ALA A 11 5.36 -7.60 0.39
C ALA A 11 5.06 -9.11 0.45
N THR A 12 5.20 -9.76 1.62
CA THR A 12 4.82 -11.17 1.79
C THR A 12 3.31 -11.41 1.92
N LEU A 13 2.56 -10.38 2.33
CA LEU A 13 1.14 -10.49 2.65
C LEU A 13 0.21 -10.26 1.46
N VAL A 14 0.69 -9.79 0.31
CA VAL A 14 -0.16 -9.46 -0.85
C VAL A 14 0.20 -10.37 -2.04
N PRO A 15 -0.27 -11.63 -2.12
CA PRO A 15 0.35 -12.64 -2.99
C PRO A 15 -0.25 -12.88 -4.40
N PRO A 16 -1.29 -12.21 -4.93
CA PRO A 16 -1.57 -12.29 -6.38
C PRO A 16 -1.47 -10.91 -7.05
N ALA A 17 -0.37 -10.74 -7.80
CA ALA A 17 0.16 -9.52 -8.41
C ALA A 17 1.00 -8.67 -7.44
N THR A 18 2.28 -9.03 -7.37
CA THR A 18 3.38 -8.37 -6.65
C THR A 18 3.27 -6.84 -6.68
N PRO A 19 3.69 -6.13 -5.62
CA PRO A 19 3.98 -4.73 -5.77
C PRO A 19 5.00 -4.52 -6.91
N LEU A 20 4.65 -3.72 -7.91
CA LEU A 20 5.52 -3.28 -8.99
C LEU A 20 6.77 -2.59 -8.44
N ARG A 21 6.64 -1.96 -7.27
CA ARG A 21 7.70 -1.30 -6.52
C ARG A 21 7.33 -1.23 -5.04
N GLY A 22 8.32 -1.35 -4.16
CA GLY A 22 8.20 -1.04 -2.74
C GLY A 22 9.35 -0.16 -2.30
N GLU A 23 9.10 0.82 -1.43
CA GLU A 23 10.15 1.64 -0.84
C GLU A 23 9.80 2.13 0.56
N ALA A 24 10.84 2.33 1.37
CA ALA A 24 10.75 3.10 2.60
C ALA A 24 11.07 4.57 2.26
N ALA A 25 10.09 5.44 2.34
CA ALA A 25 10.24 6.86 2.00
C ALA A 25 9.60 7.72 3.09
N HIS A 26 10.33 8.74 3.58
CA HIS A 26 9.81 9.70 4.57
C HIS A 26 9.18 9.05 5.83
N GLY A 27 9.72 7.93 6.30
CA GLY A 27 9.16 7.20 7.45
C GLY A 27 7.88 6.41 7.15
N GLN A 28 7.60 6.14 5.87
CA GLN A 28 6.42 5.41 5.40
C GLN A 28 6.85 4.20 4.58
N ALA A 29 6.12 3.10 4.69
CA ALA A 29 6.23 1.96 3.77
C ALA A 29 5.28 2.19 2.60
N VAL A 30 5.83 2.35 1.41
CA VAL A 30 5.07 2.64 0.19
C VAL A 30 5.15 1.44 -0.73
N ILE A 31 4.00 0.94 -1.17
CA ILE A 31 3.90 -0.10 -2.19
C ILE A 31 3.10 0.40 -3.39
N VAL A 32 3.56 0.07 -4.59
CA VAL A 32 2.85 0.30 -5.85
C VAL A 32 2.39 -1.06 -6.34
N LEU A 33 1.11 -1.21 -6.67
CA LEU A 33 0.54 -2.48 -7.10
C LEU A 33 -0.35 -2.32 -8.34
N GLU A 34 -0.58 -3.43 -9.03
CA GLU A 34 -1.52 -3.47 -10.16
C GLU A 34 -2.94 -3.15 -9.69
N ARG A 35 -3.66 -2.27 -10.43
CA ARG A 35 -5.03 -1.85 -10.06
C ARG A 35 -5.98 -3.00 -9.71
N ARG A 36 -5.87 -4.14 -10.40
CA ARG A 36 -6.71 -5.32 -10.17
C ARG A 36 -6.50 -5.99 -8.82
N ALA A 37 -5.33 -5.82 -8.21
CA ALA A 37 -4.98 -6.41 -6.91
C ALA A 37 -5.40 -5.54 -5.72
N LEU A 38 -5.77 -4.28 -5.97
CA LEU A 38 -6.07 -3.32 -4.91
C LEU A 38 -7.15 -3.80 -3.92
N PRO A 39 -8.31 -4.35 -4.34
CA PRO A 39 -9.32 -4.78 -3.37
C PRO A 39 -8.80 -5.88 -2.43
N ALA A 40 -8.12 -6.90 -2.98
CA ALA A 40 -7.56 -8.00 -2.20
C ALA A 40 -6.41 -7.54 -1.29
N ALA A 41 -5.58 -6.59 -1.75
CA ALA A 41 -4.51 -6.00 -0.95
C ALA A 41 -5.08 -5.22 0.24
N LEU A 42 -6.09 -4.37 0.02
CA LEU A 42 -6.74 -3.60 1.08
C LEU A 42 -7.41 -4.53 2.11
N GLU A 43 -8.12 -5.56 1.67
CA GLU A 43 -8.74 -6.56 2.55
C GLU A 43 -7.68 -7.28 3.39
N THR A 44 -6.62 -7.79 2.75
CA THR A 44 -5.55 -8.50 3.46
C THR A 44 -4.85 -7.60 4.47
N LEU A 45 -4.51 -6.36 4.09
CA LEU A 45 -3.82 -5.42 4.95
C LEU A 45 -4.67 -4.92 6.12
N ARG A 46 -5.98 -4.80 5.91
CA ARG A 46 -6.96 -4.48 6.95
C ARG A 46 -7.13 -5.62 7.95
N ASP A 47 -7.29 -6.85 7.47
CA ASP A 47 -7.74 -7.98 8.30
C ASP A 47 -6.56 -8.75 8.93
N HIS A 48 -5.34 -8.59 8.40
CA HIS A 48 -4.18 -9.32 8.91
C HIS A 48 -3.75 -8.79 10.31
N PRO A 49 -3.54 -9.69 11.29
CA PRO A 49 -3.36 -9.32 12.69
C PRO A 49 -2.10 -8.49 12.97
N GLU A 50 -1.09 -8.55 12.11
CA GLU A 50 0.18 -7.82 12.25
C GLU A 50 0.18 -6.44 11.57
N THR A 51 -0.83 -6.12 10.74
CA THR A 51 -0.90 -4.85 10.01
C THR A 51 -2.11 -4.00 10.41
N ARG A 52 -3.30 -4.60 10.51
CA ARG A 52 -4.55 -3.95 10.96
C ARG A 52 -4.76 -2.54 10.41
N PHE A 53 -4.57 -2.35 9.11
CA PHE A 53 -4.78 -1.06 8.45
C PHE A 53 -6.28 -0.75 8.29
N GLU A 54 -6.95 -0.53 9.41
CA GLU A 54 -8.40 -0.42 9.57
C GLU A 54 -8.95 0.96 9.15
N MET A 55 -8.08 1.97 9.08
CA MET A 55 -8.45 3.33 8.72
C MET A 55 -7.87 3.73 7.36
N LEU A 56 -8.75 4.09 6.42
CA LEU A 56 -8.37 4.83 5.22
C LEU A 56 -8.25 6.32 5.58
N SER A 57 -7.02 6.79 5.78
CA SER A 57 -6.77 8.17 6.20
C SER A 57 -6.97 9.17 5.08
N ASP A 58 -6.59 8.81 3.85
CA ASP A 58 -6.70 9.67 2.68
C ASP A 58 -6.74 8.83 1.39
N LEU A 59 -7.42 9.36 0.38
CA LEU A 59 -7.47 8.80 -0.97
C LEU A 59 -7.36 9.93 -1.97
N THR A 60 -6.25 9.96 -2.70
CA THR A 60 -5.94 11.02 -3.66
C THR A 60 -5.40 10.46 -4.97
N ALA A 61 -5.22 11.34 -5.95
CA ALA A 61 -4.57 10.99 -7.20
C ALA A 61 -3.56 12.06 -7.63
N ALA A 62 -2.40 11.62 -8.10
CA ALA A 62 -1.40 12.49 -8.72
C ALA A 62 -1.51 12.41 -10.24
N ASP A 63 -1.63 13.57 -10.89
CA ASP A 63 -1.63 13.70 -12.34
C ASP A 63 -0.20 13.89 -12.87
N TYR A 64 0.27 12.91 -13.62
CA TYR A 64 1.56 12.98 -14.31
C TYR A 64 1.35 13.08 -15.82
N LEU A 65 1.26 14.31 -16.32
CA LEU A 65 1.12 14.60 -17.75
C LEU A 65 2.26 13.94 -18.56
N GLY A 66 1.88 13.17 -19.60
CA GLY A 66 2.81 12.47 -20.48
C GLY A 66 3.17 11.04 -20.05
N ARG A 67 2.72 10.57 -18.88
CA ARG A 67 2.89 9.17 -18.46
C ARG A 67 1.70 8.30 -18.90
N THR A 68 1.98 7.01 -19.11
CA THR A 68 0.95 5.96 -19.25
C THR A 68 1.23 4.85 -18.23
N PRO A 69 0.35 4.63 -17.25
CA PRO A 69 -0.87 5.41 -16.95
C PRO A 69 -0.57 6.85 -16.48
N ARG A 70 -1.47 7.79 -16.80
CA ARG A 70 -1.33 9.23 -16.47
C ARG A 70 -1.47 9.52 -14.98
N PHE A 71 -2.37 8.79 -14.31
CA PHE A 71 -2.69 9.02 -12.91
C PHE A 71 -2.13 7.91 -12.03
N GLU A 72 -1.58 8.29 -10.89
CA GLU A 72 -1.34 7.38 -9.77
C GLU A 72 -2.39 7.64 -8.71
N VAL A 73 -3.08 6.60 -8.27
CA VAL A 73 -4.07 6.69 -7.18
C VAL A 73 -3.40 6.21 -5.91
N VAL A 74 -3.37 7.07 -4.89
CA VAL A 74 -2.64 6.86 -3.64
C VAL A 74 -3.63 6.66 -2.51
N TYR A 75 -3.49 5.53 -1.82
CA TYR A 75 -4.25 5.18 -0.62
C TYR A 75 -3.33 5.32 0.58
N GLN A 76 -3.70 6.19 1.53
CA GLN A 76 -2.97 6.33 2.80
C GLN A 76 -3.72 5.55 3.87
N LEU A 77 -3.08 4.50 4.38
CA LEU A 77 -3.68 3.57 5.33
C LEU A 77 -3.05 3.74 6.72
N TYR A 78 -3.88 3.60 7.75
CA TYR A 78 -3.46 3.74 9.13
C TYR A 78 -4.03 2.62 10.00
N SER A 79 -3.20 2.09 10.89
CA SER A 79 -3.62 1.19 11.95
C SER A 79 -3.85 1.99 13.22
N VAL A 80 -5.08 1.97 13.72
CA VAL A 80 -5.45 2.63 14.98
C VAL A 80 -5.31 1.69 16.19
N SER A 81 -5.13 0.39 15.92
CA SER A 81 -5.19 -0.68 16.91
C SER A 81 -3.83 -1.32 17.22
N LEU A 82 -2.74 -0.91 16.54
CA LEU A 82 -1.37 -1.43 16.72
C LEU A 82 -0.36 -0.34 17.08
#